data_AF-A0A7J4EV41-F1
#
_entry.id   AF-A0A7J4EV41-F1
#
_cell.length_a   1.000
_cell.length_b   1.000
_cell.length_c   1.000
_cell.angle_alpha   90.00
_cell.angle_beta   90.00
_cell.angle_gamma   90.00
#
_symmetry.space_group_name_H-M   'P 1'
#
loop_
_entity.id
_entity.type
_entity.pdbx_description
1 polymer ?
#
loop_
_entity_poly.entity_id
_entity_poly.type
_entity_poly.pdbx_seq_one_letter_code
_entity_poly.pdbx_strand_id
1 'polypeptide(L)'
;MLNPFIALMLLTVKKLMFLAKLRKSVPKDVGFHLINYKDKKFQEIVTYKNYNVPVISAEENSKVVLDKVSFKIELDREEKVIVVIAFDRRKNPICIVKGRKAKEIYDTLIRENLIGRLDHGAYIGRELQKAETALRIGKRYVQDFELFYNEFWDM
;
A
#
# COMPACT_ATOMS: atom_id res chain seq x y z
N MET A 1 -26.71 -1.30 20.89
CA MET A 1 -25.36 -1.87 21.09
C MET A 1 -24.34 -0.97 20.42
N LEU A 2 -23.25 -0.59 21.10
CA LEU A 2 -22.16 0.15 20.46
C LEU A 2 -21.53 -0.74 19.39
N ASN A 3 -21.36 -0.21 18.18
CA ASN A 3 -20.66 -0.92 17.11
C ASN A 3 -19.24 -1.29 17.61
N PRO A 4 -18.81 -2.57 17.52
CA PRO A 4 -17.50 -3.01 17.98
C PRO A 4 -16.34 -2.19 17.40
N PHE A 5 -16.48 -1.68 16.17
CA PHE A 5 -15.51 -0.76 15.56
C PHE A 5 -15.38 0.58 16.31
N ILE A 6 -16.50 1.13 16.78
CA ILE A 6 -16.51 2.40 17.54
C ILE A 6 -15.88 2.18 18.91
N ALA A 7 -16.17 1.06 19.57
CA ALA A 7 -15.58 0.73 20.87
C ALA A 7 -14.04 0.57 20.77
N LEU A 8 -13.56 -0.13 19.74
CA LEU A 8 -12.13 -0.31 19.50
C LEU A 8 -11.43 1.02 19.17
N MET A 9 -12.04 1.86 18.33
CA MET A 9 -11.52 3.20 18.02
C MET A 9 -11.37 4.05 19.29
N LEU A 10 -12.38 4.06 20.16
CA LEU A 10 -12.34 4.79 21.43
C LEU A 10 -11.25 4.27 22.38
N LEU A 11 -11.03 2.95 22.44
CA LEU A 11 -9.94 2.34 23.20
C LEU A 11 -8.57 2.75 22.66
N THR A 12 -8.38 2.73 21.34
CA THR A 12 -7.14 3.15 20.69
C THR A 12 -6.86 4.64 20.91
N VAL A 13 -7.88 5.50 20.82
CA VAL A 13 -7.78 6.93 21.14
C VAL A 13 -7.38 7.14 22.59
N LYS A 14 -7.96 6.40 23.55
CA LYS A 14 -7.58 6.48 24.97
C LYS A 14 -6.11 6.11 25.20
N LYS A 15 -5.63 5.01 24.60
CA LYS A 15 -4.22 4.59 24.69
C LYS A 15 -3.28 5.66 24.11
N LEU A 16 -3.62 6.19 22.94
CA LEU A 16 -2.87 7.26 22.28
C LEU A 16 -2.80 8.52 23.14
N MET A 17 -3.93 9.00 23.68
CA MET A 17 -3.98 10.17 24.58
C MET A 17 -3.14 9.97 25.85
N PHE A 18 -3.25 8.79 26.46
CA PHE A 18 -2.51 8.46 27.67
C PHE A 18 -1.00 8.47 27.44
N LEU A 19 -0.55 7.81 26.37
CA LEU A 19 0.88 7.74 26.02
C LEU A 19 1.44 9.08 25.55
N ALA A 20 0.67 9.90 24.82
CA ALA A 20 1.06 11.27 24.47
C ALA A 20 1.37 12.09 25.72
N LYS A 21 0.50 12.00 26.73
CA LYS A 21 0.65 12.68 28.02
C LYS A 21 1.90 12.22 28.76
N LEU A 22 2.15 10.90 28.83
CA LEU A 22 3.33 10.34 29.48
C LEU A 22 4.64 10.77 28.80
N ARG A 23 4.65 10.81 27.47
CA ARG A 23 5.84 11.14 26.66
C ARG A 23 6.06 12.64 26.45
N LYS A 24 5.16 13.49 26.93
CA LYS A 24 5.12 14.94 26.60
C LYS A 24 5.20 15.17 25.08
N SER A 25 4.58 14.29 24.30
CA SER A 25 4.57 14.38 22.84
C SER A 25 3.16 14.64 22.33
N VAL A 26 3.04 15.11 21.09
CA VAL A 26 1.73 15.25 20.46
C VAL A 26 1.19 13.88 20.07
N PRO A 27 -0.13 13.66 20.14
CA PRO A 27 -0.74 12.34 19.93
C PRO A 27 -0.38 11.66 18.59
N LYS A 28 -0.18 12.45 17.53
CA LYS A 28 0.23 11.94 16.21
C LYS A 28 1.62 11.27 16.20
N ASP A 29 2.48 11.56 17.17
CA ASP A 29 3.87 11.08 17.23
C ASP A 29 4.03 9.86 18.17
N VAL A 30 2.93 9.28 18.64
CA VAL A 30 2.92 8.20 19.64
C VAL A 30 2.95 6.80 18.99
N GLY A 31 2.77 6.72 17.67
CA GLY A 31 2.83 5.48 16.89
C GLY A 31 1.48 4.76 16.66
N PHE A 32 0.36 5.31 17.15
CA PHE A 32 -0.97 4.76 16.85
C PHE A 32 -1.62 5.52 15.68
N HIS A 33 -2.04 4.79 14.65
CA HIS A 33 -2.63 5.35 13.44
C HIS A 33 -4.15 5.13 13.41
N LEU A 34 -4.92 6.17 13.73
CA LEU A 34 -6.40 6.14 13.69
C LEU A 34 -6.96 6.03 12.26
N ILE A 35 -6.12 6.25 11.23
CA ILE A 35 -6.53 6.14 9.82
C ILE A 35 -6.99 4.73 9.44
N ASN A 36 -6.51 3.69 10.15
CA ASN A 36 -6.96 2.30 9.95
C ASN A 36 -8.42 2.08 10.36
N TYR A 37 -9.03 2.99 11.15
CA TYR A 37 -10.30 2.75 11.83
C TYR A 37 -11.43 3.69 11.39
N LYS A 38 -11.16 4.61 10.47
CA LYS A 38 -12.14 5.62 10.06
C LYS A 38 -12.61 5.39 8.63
N ASP A 39 -13.55 4.46 8.48
CA ASP A 39 -14.52 4.52 7.38
C ASP A 39 -15.87 4.94 7.94
N LYS A 40 -16.46 5.99 7.36
CA LYS A 40 -17.62 6.65 7.99
C LYS A 40 -18.95 6.01 7.63
N LYS A 41 -19.14 5.46 6.42
CA LYS A 41 -20.30 4.68 5.96
C LYS A 41 -19.95 3.96 4.66
N PHE A 42 -20.18 2.65 4.58
CA PHE A 42 -20.10 1.88 3.34
C PHE A 42 -21.42 2.07 2.56
N GLN A 43 -21.32 2.41 1.27
CA GLN A 43 -22.45 2.71 0.38
C GLN A 43 -22.36 1.95 -0.95
N GLU A 44 -21.44 0.99 -1.04
CA GLU A 44 -21.19 0.20 -2.24
C GLU A 44 -22.42 -0.64 -2.61
N ILE A 45 -22.84 -0.57 -3.87
CA ILE A 45 -23.97 -1.35 -4.39
C ILE A 45 -23.44 -2.63 -5.03
N VAL A 46 -23.92 -3.77 -4.57
CA VAL A 46 -23.54 -5.09 -5.10
C VAL A 46 -24.40 -5.44 -6.30
N THR A 47 -23.85 -5.29 -7.52
CA THR A 47 -24.58 -5.51 -8.78
C THR A 47 -24.28 -6.86 -9.45
N TYR A 48 -23.19 -7.55 -9.07
CA TYR A 48 -22.76 -8.76 -9.79
C TYR A 48 -23.81 -9.89 -9.76
N LYS A 49 -24.68 -9.90 -8.74
CA LYS A 49 -25.79 -10.87 -8.59
C LYS A 49 -26.85 -10.77 -9.69
N ASN A 50 -26.87 -9.65 -10.43
CA ASN A 50 -27.81 -9.44 -11.53
C ASN A 50 -27.35 -10.14 -12.83
N TYR A 51 -26.14 -10.70 -12.87
CA TYR A 51 -25.60 -11.39 -14.04
C TYR A 51 -25.66 -12.90 -13.83
N ASN A 52 -26.23 -13.62 -14.80
CA ASN A 52 -26.30 -15.08 -14.78
C ASN A 52 -25.11 -15.68 -15.55
N VAL A 53 -23.90 -15.53 -14.99
CA VAL A 53 -22.64 -16.03 -15.58
C VAL A 53 -21.89 -16.92 -14.58
N PRO A 54 -21.04 -17.85 -15.03
CA PRO A 54 -20.24 -18.69 -14.13
C PRO A 54 -19.35 -17.86 -13.20
N VAL A 55 -19.29 -18.26 -11.93
CA VAL A 55 -18.40 -17.66 -10.93
C VAL A 55 -17.12 -18.51 -10.86
N ILE A 56 -15.97 -17.86 -11.06
CA ILE A 56 -14.66 -18.48 -10.95
C ILE A 56 -14.04 -18.03 -9.62
N SER A 57 -13.67 -18.98 -8.77
CA SER A 57 -12.94 -18.70 -7.53
C SER A 57 -11.49 -18.34 -7.84
N ALA A 58 -10.98 -17.28 -7.21
CA ALA A 58 -9.59 -16.89 -7.35
C ALA A 58 -8.68 -17.85 -6.58
N GLU A 59 -7.55 -18.22 -7.18
CA GLU A 59 -6.50 -19.03 -6.56
C GLU A 59 -5.17 -18.31 -6.69
N GLU A 60 -4.36 -18.33 -5.64
CA GLU A 60 -3.03 -17.73 -5.66
C GLU A 60 -2.04 -18.67 -6.35
N ASN A 61 -1.28 -18.14 -7.31
CA ASN A 61 -0.19 -18.88 -7.93
C ASN A 61 1.09 -18.68 -7.13
N SER A 62 1.55 -19.72 -6.42
CA SER A 62 2.75 -19.70 -5.58
C SER A 62 4.06 -19.64 -6.36
N LYS A 63 4.05 -19.79 -7.69
CA LYS A 63 5.27 -19.79 -8.50
C LYS A 63 5.75 -18.37 -8.78
N VAL A 64 6.75 -17.93 -8.03
CA VAL A 64 7.47 -16.67 -8.32
C VAL A 64 8.46 -16.90 -9.46
N VAL A 65 8.17 -16.35 -10.64
CA VAL A 65 9.09 -16.35 -11.78
C VAL A 65 9.83 -15.03 -11.83
N LEU A 66 11.16 -15.09 -11.74
CA LEU A 66 12.02 -13.90 -11.80
C LEU A 66 12.01 -13.28 -13.21
N ASP A 67 11.70 -11.99 -13.31
CA ASP A 67 11.87 -11.21 -14.55
C ASP A 67 13.35 -10.80 -14.78
N LYS A 68 13.62 -10.20 -15.94
CA LYS A 68 14.93 -9.69 -16.33
C LYS A 68 15.33 -8.43 -15.57
N VAL A 69 14.34 -7.67 -15.11
CA VAL A 69 14.51 -6.40 -14.38
C VAL A 69 13.90 -6.55 -12.99
N SER A 70 14.61 -6.03 -11.99
CA SER A 70 14.10 -5.90 -10.63
C SER A 70 13.96 -4.43 -10.26
N PHE A 71 13.00 -4.13 -9.37
CA PHE A 71 12.67 -2.76 -8.99
C PHE A 71 12.83 -2.58 -7.49
N LYS A 72 13.51 -1.50 -7.11
CA LYS A 72 13.51 -0.96 -5.74
C LYS A 72 12.68 0.30 -5.71
N ILE A 73 11.72 0.37 -4.81
CA ILE A 73 10.88 1.55 -4.63
C ILE A 73 11.28 2.30 -3.36
N GLU A 74 11.44 3.61 -3.49
CA GLU A 74 11.73 4.53 -2.40
C GLU A 74 10.73 5.70 -2.42
N LEU A 75 10.58 6.36 -1.28
CA LEU A 75 9.79 7.58 -1.16
C LEU A 75 10.69 8.74 -0.79
N ASP A 76 10.80 9.69 -1.71
CA ASP A 76 11.44 10.98 -1.45
C ASP A 76 10.38 11.92 -0.86
N ARG A 77 10.47 12.16 0.44
CA ARG A 77 9.50 12.94 1.21
C ARG A 77 9.71 14.45 1.08
N GLU A 78 10.92 14.87 0.76
CA GLU A 78 11.25 16.29 0.55
C GLU A 78 10.63 16.75 -0.76
N GLU A 79 10.87 16.01 -1.84
CA GLU A 79 10.31 16.29 -3.17
C GLU A 79 8.86 15.80 -3.34
N LYS A 80 8.38 14.99 -2.40
CA LYS A 80 7.06 14.33 -2.40
C LYS A 80 6.85 13.52 -3.68
N VAL A 81 7.82 12.65 -3.99
CA VAL A 81 7.78 11.74 -5.14
C VAL A 81 8.10 10.30 -4.72
N ILE A 82 7.59 9.36 -5.49
CA ILE A 82 8.00 7.96 -5.52
C ILE A 82 9.19 7.85 -6.46
N VAL A 83 10.20 7.08 -6.05
CA VAL A 83 11.42 6.84 -6.82
C VAL A 83 11.51 5.35 -7.09
N VAL A 84 11.61 4.95 -8.36
CA VAL A 84 11.82 3.56 -8.77
C VAL A 84 13.21 3.46 -9.36
N ILE A 85 14.03 2.58 -8.79
CA ILE A 85 15.34 2.22 -9.33
C ILE A 85 15.20 0.86 -9.99
N ALA A 86 15.44 0.80 -11.30
CA ALA A 86 15.43 -0.43 -12.07
C ALA A 86 16.83 -1.03 -12.11
N PHE A 87 16.94 -2.35 -11.91
CA PHE A 87 18.20 -3.08 -11.92
C PHE A 87 18.16 -4.25 -12.91
N ASP A 88 19.31 -4.53 -13.52
CA ASP A 88 19.48 -5.75 -14.32
C ASP A 88 19.62 -7.00 -13.43
N ARG A 89 19.76 -8.17 -14.06
CA ARG A 89 19.97 -9.45 -13.35
C ARG A 89 21.25 -9.51 -12.51
N ARG A 90 22.23 -8.66 -12.80
CA ARG A 90 23.50 -8.54 -12.07
C ARG A 90 23.43 -7.49 -10.97
N LYS A 91 22.25 -6.91 -10.71
CA LYS A 91 22.00 -5.83 -9.74
C LYS A 91 22.69 -4.52 -10.09
N ASN A 92 23.01 -4.27 -11.36
CA ASN A 92 23.47 -2.96 -11.81
C ASN A 92 22.25 -2.04 -12.05
N PRO A 93 22.28 -0.78 -11.58
CA PRO A 93 21.21 0.16 -11.85
C PRO A 93 21.16 0.49 -13.35
N ILE A 94 19.97 0.36 -13.94
CA ILE A 94 19.69 0.66 -15.35
C ILE A 94 19.23 2.11 -15.47
N CYS A 95 18.24 2.50 -14.69
CA CYS A 95 17.66 3.84 -14.69
C CYS A 95 16.89 4.12 -13.39
N ILE A 96 16.54 5.40 -13.21
CA ILE A 96 15.66 5.87 -12.14
C ILE A 96 14.45 6.54 -12.78
N VAL A 97 13.25 6.12 -12.36
CA VAL A 97 11.97 6.74 -12.74
C VAL A 97 11.38 7.40 -11.50
N LYS A 98 11.09 8.70 -11.58
CA LYS A 98 10.48 9.47 -10.48
C LYS A 98 9.09 9.95 -10.88
N GLY A 99 8.18 9.95 -9.91
CA GLY A 99 6.83 10.45 -10.11
C GLY A 99 6.04 10.64 -8.80
N ARG A 100 5.06 11.53 -8.79
CA ARG A 100 4.07 11.72 -7.73
C ARG A 100 2.95 10.68 -7.75
N LYS A 101 2.67 10.04 -8.89
CA LYS A 101 1.57 9.07 -9.06
C LYS A 101 2.08 7.69 -9.46
N ALA A 102 1.40 6.63 -9.05
CA ALA A 102 1.70 5.27 -9.49
C ALA A 102 1.53 5.13 -11.01
N LYS A 103 0.47 5.76 -11.56
CA LYS A 103 0.12 5.70 -12.99
C LYS A 103 1.22 6.17 -13.92
N GLU A 104 1.74 7.38 -13.70
CA GLU A 104 2.80 7.93 -14.56
C GLU A 104 4.09 7.09 -14.50
N ILE A 105 4.36 6.46 -13.36
CA ILE A 105 5.52 5.60 -13.19
C ILE A 105 5.32 4.30 -13.94
N TYR A 106 4.23 3.55 -13.71
CA TYR A 106 4.05 2.28 -14.43
C TYR A 106 3.86 2.50 -15.93
N ASP A 107 3.21 3.59 -16.37
CA ASP A 107 3.12 3.95 -17.79
C ASP A 107 4.52 4.18 -18.39
N THR A 108 5.40 4.83 -17.64
CA THR A 108 6.80 5.03 -18.04
C THR A 108 7.57 3.71 -18.08
N LEU A 109 7.43 2.85 -17.07
CA LEU A 109 8.08 1.54 -17.07
C LEU A 109 7.63 0.66 -18.25
N ILE A 110 6.35 0.72 -18.62
CA ILE A 110 5.81 0.05 -19.81
C ILE A 110 6.41 0.66 -21.09
N ARG A 111 6.36 1.99 -21.22
CA ARG A 111 6.86 2.72 -22.40
C ARG A 111 8.34 2.47 -22.66
N GLU A 112 9.14 2.37 -21.60
CA GLU A 112 10.58 2.08 -21.66
C GLU A 112 10.89 0.57 -21.73
N ASN A 113 9.88 -0.30 -21.90
CA ASN A 113 10.02 -1.75 -21.99
C ASN A 113 10.77 -2.40 -20.81
N LEU A 114 10.60 -1.85 -19.60
CA LEU A 114 11.26 -2.33 -18.38
C LEU A 114 10.48 -3.47 -17.69
N ILE A 115 9.22 -3.70 -18.07
CA ILE A 115 8.37 -4.78 -17.56
C ILE A 115 8.32 -5.90 -18.60
N GLY A 116 8.98 -7.02 -18.31
CA GLY A 116 9.06 -8.16 -19.24
C GLY A 116 7.93 -9.17 -19.08
N ARG A 117 7.27 -9.20 -17.91
CA ARG A 117 6.18 -10.15 -17.59
C ARG A 117 4.96 -9.44 -17.02
N LEU A 118 3.77 -9.91 -17.37
CA LEU A 118 2.50 -9.40 -16.84
C LEU A 118 2.42 -9.54 -15.31
N ASP A 119 2.87 -10.67 -14.77
CA ASP A 119 2.89 -10.91 -13.31
C ASP A 119 3.76 -9.87 -12.58
N HIS A 120 4.90 -9.50 -13.18
CA HIS A 120 5.76 -8.43 -12.67
C HIS A 120 5.11 -7.06 -12.83
N GLY A 121 4.36 -6.84 -13.91
CA GLY A 121 3.53 -5.65 -14.11
C GLY A 121 2.46 -5.48 -13.04
N ALA A 122 1.78 -6.58 -12.68
CA ALA A 122 0.79 -6.58 -11.60
C ALA A 122 1.45 -6.32 -10.24
N TYR A 123 2.58 -6.97 -9.96
CA TYR A 123 3.37 -6.74 -8.74
C TYR A 123 3.82 -5.27 -8.61
N ILE A 124 4.43 -4.71 -9.65
CA ILE A 124 4.92 -3.33 -9.58
C ILE A 124 3.76 -2.34 -9.45
N GLY A 125 2.63 -2.58 -10.12
CA GLY A 125 1.42 -1.80 -9.96
C GLY A 125 0.92 -1.78 -8.51
N ARG A 126 0.88 -2.95 -7.86
CA ARG A 126 0.50 -3.10 -6.44
C ARG A 126 1.43 -2.30 -5.53
N GLU A 127 2.74 -2.47 -5.68
CA GLU A 127 3.72 -1.78 -4.83
C GLU A 127 3.73 -0.26 -5.07
N LEU A 128 3.56 0.20 -6.31
CA LEU A 128 3.46 1.62 -6.63
C LEU A 128 2.21 2.27 -6.03
N GLN A 129 1.05 1.59 -6.11
CA GLN A 129 -0.17 2.09 -5.48
C GLN A 129 -0.02 2.18 -3.95
N LYS A 130 0.66 1.20 -3.35
CA LYS A 130 0.99 1.19 -1.92
C LYS A 130 1.92 2.36 -1.56
N ALA A 131 2.96 2.60 -2.36
CA ALA A 131 3.89 3.71 -2.19
C ALA A 131 3.20 5.07 -2.33
N GLU A 132 2.35 5.26 -3.34
CA GLU A 132 1.55 6.48 -3.53
C GLU A 132 0.63 6.74 -2.34
N THR A 133 -0.05 5.70 -1.87
CA THR A 133 -0.94 5.79 -0.71
C THR A 133 -0.15 6.19 0.53
N ALA A 134 0.95 5.51 0.81
CA ALA A 134 1.86 5.82 1.92
C ALA A 134 2.40 7.25 1.87
N LEU A 135 2.72 7.74 0.66
CA LEU A 135 3.15 9.10 0.44
C LEU A 135 2.05 10.11 0.79
N ARG A 136 0.83 9.87 0.29
CA ARG A 136 -0.35 10.72 0.49
C ARG A 136 -0.78 10.83 1.95
N ILE A 137 -0.78 9.72 2.68
CA ILE A 137 -1.29 9.68 4.06
C ILE A 137 -0.20 9.80 5.13
N GLY A 138 1.07 9.97 4.73
CA GLY A 138 2.19 10.10 5.66
C GLY A 138 2.55 8.80 6.39
N LYS A 139 2.19 7.63 5.86
CA LYS A 139 2.57 6.33 6.43
C LYS A 139 3.93 5.87 5.95
N ARG A 140 4.64 5.09 6.78
CA ARG A 140 5.88 4.41 6.38
C ARG A 140 5.56 3.39 5.29
N TYR A 141 6.34 3.42 4.21
CA TYR A 141 6.32 2.41 3.16
C TYR A 141 7.50 1.47 3.38
N VAL A 142 7.24 0.17 3.29
CA VAL A 142 8.27 -0.87 3.17
C VAL A 142 7.78 -1.83 2.09
N GLN A 143 8.61 -2.05 1.08
CA GLN A 143 8.28 -2.94 -0.04
C GLN A 143 8.01 -4.35 0.49
N ASP A 144 7.04 -5.06 -0.11
CA ASP A 144 6.60 -6.41 0.29
C ASP A 144 5.96 -6.54 1.69
N PHE A 145 5.90 -5.47 2.48
CA PHE A 145 5.14 -5.44 3.75
C PHE A 145 3.81 -4.72 3.58
N GLU A 146 2.85 -5.08 4.43
CA GLU A 146 1.56 -4.42 4.49
C GLU A 146 1.67 -2.95 4.88
N LEU A 147 0.92 -2.09 4.19
CA LEU A 147 0.85 -0.65 4.52
C LEU A 147 -0.01 -0.39 5.76
N PHE A 148 -1.01 -1.23 5.95
CA PHE A 148 -1.94 -1.17 7.05
C PHE A 148 -1.79 -2.44 7.88
N TYR A 149 -1.03 -2.35 8.97
CA TYR A 149 -1.05 -3.39 9.99
C TYR A 149 -2.21 -3.10 10.96
N ASN A 150 -3.08 -4.07 11.19
CA ASN A 150 -3.95 -4.09 12.36
C ASN A 150 -3.91 -5.49 12.96
N GLU A 151 -4.05 -5.60 14.29
CA GLU A 151 -4.18 -6.88 15.00
C GLU A 151 -5.61 -7.45 14.92
N PHE A 152 -6.50 -6.84 14.13
CA PHE A 152 -7.93 -7.11 14.13
C PHE A 152 -8.35 -8.09 13.04
N TRP A 153 -7.63 -8.15 11.91
CA TRP A 153 -7.91 -9.10 10.83
C TRP A 153 -7.33 -10.50 11.09
N ASP A 154 -6.45 -10.62 12.09
CA ASP A 154 -5.88 -11.90 12.55
C ASP A 154 -6.70 -12.53 13.71
N MET A 155 -7.86 -11.96 14.06
CA MET A 155 -8.77 -12.44 15.11
C MET A 155 -10.00 -13.18 14.56
#